data_AF-A0AAX6ETC9-F1
#
_entry.id   AF-A0AAX6ETC9-F1
#
_cell.length_a   1.000
_cell.length_b   1.000
_cell.length_c   1.000
_cell.angle_alpha   90.00
_cell.angle_beta   90.00
_cell.angle_gamma   90.00
#
_symmetry.space_group_name_H-M   'P 1'
#
loop_
_entity.id
_entity.type
_entity.pdbx_description
1 polymer ?
#
loop_
_entity_poly.entity_id
_entity_poly.type
_entity_poly.pdbx_seq_one_letter_code
_entity_poly.pdbx_strand_id
1 'polypeptide(L)'
;MAVESSSLQAILYERGSLRLLDQRKLPLEAPYLDIHGATDGWNAIREMVVRGAPAIAIAAALSLAVEVFNLDFSGTSGDAASFLVKKLEYLVSSRPTAVNLSDAATKLGNLVLKTAESSTEAKTVFQAYITAAETMLIDDVATNKAIGLHGASIIRSRKEDSKFLSVLTHCNTGSLATAGYGTALGVIRALHSEGILERAYCTETRPYNQGSRLTAFELVHERIPATLIADSAAAALMKSGRVDAVVVGADRIAANGDTANKIGTYSLALCASHHHIPFYVAAPITSIDLSLSSGEQIIIEERSAKELLNSEGGLGKQVAASGIGVWNPAFDVTPANLISGIITEKVSLSLSLSLSYAHTCVEGHHVRRVSSQKLLLMLLILKDLYKMHLVPTESE
;
A
#
# COMPACT_ATOMS: atom_id res chain seq x y z
N MET A 1 -32.72 -2.84 0.45
CA MET A 1 -32.10 -3.98 -0.27
C MET A 1 -30.63 -3.65 -0.40
N ALA A 2 -29.80 -4.24 0.46
CA ALA A 2 -28.35 -4.05 0.41
C ALA A 2 -27.84 -4.76 -0.84
N VAL A 3 -27.37 -4.00 -1.83
CA VAL A 3 -26.50 -4.57 -2.85
C VAL A 3 -25.20 -4.87 -2.11
N GLU A 4 -24.99 -6.13 -1.73
CA GLU A 4 -23.63 -6.62 -1.50
C GLU A 4 -22.90 -6.47 -2.83
N SER A 5 -22.35 -5.27 -3.04
CA SER A 5 -21.44 -4.98 -4.13
C SER A 5 -20.20 -5.78 -3.83
N SER A 6 -20.06 -6.96 -4.42
CA SER A 6 -18.83 -7.75 -4.36
C SER A 6 -17.71 -6.88 -4.93
N SER A 7 -16.93 -6.25 -4.06
CA SER A 7 -15.77 -5.44 -4.47
C SER A 7 -14.90 -6.27 -5.39
N LEU A 8 -14.36 -5.66 -6.45
CA LEU A 8 -13.42 -6.30 -7.35
C LEU A 8 -12.30 -7.00 -6.56
N GLN A 9 -12.01 -8.27 -6.85
CA GLN A 9 -10.99 -9.04 -6.15
C GLN A 9 -9.81 -9.31 -7.10
N ALA A 10 -8.64 -8.74 -6.79
CA ALA A 10 -7.41 -9.01 -7.54
C ALA A 10 -6.83 -10.40 -7.24
N ILE A 11 -7.08 -10.90 -6.02
CA ILE A 11 -6.59 -12.16 -5.50
C ILE A 11 -7.81 -13.02 -5.15
N LEU A 12 -8.00 -14.11 -5.89
CA LEU A 12 -9.00 -15.13 -5.57
C LEU A 12 -8.26 -16.34 -5.01
N TYR A 13 -8.42 -16.57 -3.72
CA TYR A 13 -7.76 -17.66 -3.02
C TYR A 13 -8.78 -18.55 -2.33
N GLU A 14 -8.63 -19.85 -2.54
CA GLU A 14 -9.21 -20.90 -1.72
C GLU A 14 -8.09 -21.88 -1.38
N ARG A 15 -8.20 -22.62 -0.28
CA ARG A 15 -7.10 -23.51 0.11
C ARG A 15 -6.81 -24.53 -0.98
N GLY A 16 -5.59 -24.48 -1.53
CA GLY A 16 -5.14 -25.31 -2.66
C GLY A 16 -5.35 -24.72 -4.05
N SER A 17 -5.93 -23.52 -4.17
CA SER A 17 -6.18 -22.84 -5.46
C SER A 17 -5.98 -21.33 -5.35
N LEU A 18 -5.20 -20.76 -6.26
CA LEU A 18 -4.97 -19.32 -6.35
C LEU A 18 -5.19 -18.86 -7.78
N ARG A 19 -5.97 -17.79 -7.94
CA ARG A 19 -6.13 -17.08 -9.21
C ARG A 19 -5.83 -15.60 -9.02
N LEU A 20 -5.06 -15.03 -9.94
CA LEU A 20 -4.71 -13.61 -9.96
C LEU A 20 -5.31 -12.92 -11.17
N LEU A 21 -5.93 -11.76 -10.95
CA LEU A 21 -6.44 -10.92 -12.02
C LEU A 21 -5.26 -10.35 -12.84
N ASP A 22 -5.25 -10.54 -14.15
CA ASP A 22 -4.19 -10.00 -15.02
C ASP A 22 -4.36 -8.50 -15.24
N GLN A 23 -3.72 -7.71 -14.37
CA GLN A 23 -3.81 -6.26 -14.38
C GLN A 23 -3.17 -5.61 -15.62
N ARG A 24 -2.43 -6.36 -16.44
CA ARG A 24 -1.84 -5.84 -17.69
C ARG A 24 -2.91 -5.63 -18.75
N LYS A 25 -3.98 -6.42 -18.70
CA LYS A 25 -5.08 -6.40 -19.67
C LYS A 25 -6.23 -5.46 -19.30
N LEU A 26 -6.27 -5.02 -18.05
CA LEU A 26 -7.19 -3.97 -17.62
C LEU A 26 -6.89 -2.65 -18.35
N PRO A 27 -7.92 -1.85 -18.70
CA PRO A 27 -9.34 -2.02 -18.34
C PRO A 27 -10.19 -2.81 -19.37
N LEU A 28 -9.59 -3.28 -20.47
CA LEU A 28 -10.35 -3.86 -21.60
C LEU A 28 -10.79 -5.30 -21.33
N GLU A 29 -9.93 -6.09 -20.70
CA GLU A 29 -10.23 -7.46 -20.28
C GLU A 29 -9.87 -7.63 -18.80
N ALA A 30 -10.66 -8.43 -18.09
CA ALA A 30 -10.42 -8.79 -16.69
C ALA A 30 -10.24 -10.31 -16.52
N PRO A 31 -9.24 -10.96 -17.19
CA PRO A 31 -9.05 -12.39 -17.07
C PRO A 31 -8.27 -12.74 -15.80
N TYR A 32 -8.55 -13.92 -15.25
CA TYR A 32 -7.81 -14.50 -14.14
C TYR A 32 -6.81 -15.55 -14.64
N LEU A 33 -5.63 -15.57 -14.05
CA LEU A 33 -4.59 -16.58 -14.30
C LEU A 33 -4.54 -17.54 -13.10
N ASP A 34 -4.56 -18.84 -13.38
CA ASP A 34 -4.31 -19.87 -12.37
C ASP A 34 -2.83 -19.86 -11.97
N ILE A 35 -2.57 -19.91 -10.66
CA ILE A 35 -1.23 -19.91 -10.07
C ILE A 35 -1.05 -21.24 -9.32
N HIS A 36 -0.22 -22.12 -9.87
CA HIS A 36 -0.05 -23.48 -9.35
C HIS A 36 1.09 -23.61 -8.33
N GLY A 37 1.95 -22.61 -8.23
CA GLY A 37 3.04 -22.62 -7.25
C GLY A 37 3.94 -21.38 -7.29
N ALA A 38 5.07 -21.46 -6.58
CA ALA A 38 5.98 -20.33 -6.43
C ALA A 38 6.58 -19.84 -7.75
N THR A 39 6.78 -20.73 -8.74
CA THR A 39 7.27 -20.34 -10.07
C THR A 39 6.28 -19.43 -10.80
N ASP A 40 5.00 -19.77 -10.78
CA ASP A 40 3.94 -18.95 -11.38
C ASP A 40 3.78 -17.62 -10.63
N GLY A 41 3.81 -17.66 -9.29
CA GLY A 41 3.78 -16.47 -8.45
C GLY A 41 4.95 -15.53 -8.75
N TRP A 42 6.17 -16.06 -8.88
CA TRP A 42 7.36 -15.28 -9.25
C TRP A 42 7.21 -14.60 -10.61
N ASN A 43 6.73 -15.34 -11.62
CA ASN A 43 6.49 -14.79 -12.96
C ASN A 43 5.40 -13.70 -12.93
N ALA A 44 4.28 -13.95 -12.24
CA ALA A 44 3.18 -13.01 -12.12
C ALA A 44 3.63 -11.69 -11.47
N ILE A 45 4.50 -11.74 -10.44
CA ILE A 45 5.05 -10.56 -9.79
C ILE A 45 6.02 -9.81 -10.71
N ARG A 46 6.95 -10.53 -11.34
CA ARG A 46 7.96 -9.93 -12.24
C ARG A 46 7.31 -9.25 -13.45
N GLU A 47 6.30 -9.88 -14.03
CA GLU A 47 5.60 -9.38 -15.22
C GLU A 47 4.54 -8.34 -14.91
N MET A 48 4.34 -7.99 -13.64
CA MET A 48 3.32 -7.04 -13.18
C MET A 48 1.88 -7.48 -13.48
N VAL A 49 1.61 -8.79 -13.47
CA VAL A 49 0.24 -9.34 -13.38
C VAL A 49 -0.41 -8.86 -12.08
N VAL A 50 0.33 -8.97 -10.98
CA VAL A 50 -0.01 -8.42 -9.67
C VAL A 50 0.93 -7.25 -9.33
N ARG A 51 0.39 -6.22 -8.69
CA ARG A 51 1.16 -5.05 -8.28
C ARG A 51 0.59 -4.42 -7.01
N GLY A 52 1.34 -3.50 -6.43
CA GLY A 52 1.04 -2.93 -5.12
C GLY A 52 1.75 -3.74 -4.05
N ALA A 53 2.45 -3.06 -3.14
CA ALA A 53 3.39 -3.72 -2.25
C ALA A 53 2.74 -4.80 -1.36
N PRO A 54 1.52 -4.58 -0.79
CA PRO A 54 0.83 -5.63 -0.05
C PRO A 54 0.38 -6.80 -0.93
N ALA A 55 -0.22 -6.52 -2.09
CA ALA A 55 -0.71 -7.56 -3.00
C ALA A 55 0.41 -8.47 -3.53
N ILE A 56 1.60 -7.92 -3.80
CA ILE A 56 2.78 -8.69 -4.22
C ILE A 56 3.21 -9.68 -3.12
N ALA A 57 3.33 -9.21 -1.87
CA ALA A 57 3.75 -10.05 -0.76
C ALA A 57 2.75 -11.19 -0.50
N ILE A 58 1.45 -10.89 -0.57
CA ILE A 58 0.38 -11.86 -0.35
C ILE A 58 0.30 -12.86 -1.50
N ALA A 59 0.37 -12.40 -2.75
CA ALA A 59 0.40 -13.30 -3.91
C ALA A 59 1.61 -14.25 -3.87
N ALA A 60 2.78 -13.76 -3.47
CA ALA A 60 3.96 -14.60 -3.27
C ALA A 60 3.71 -15.69 -2.21
N ALA A 61 3.26 -15.29 -1.01
CA ALA A 61 3.00 -16.21 0.09
C ALA A 61 1.94 -17.27 -0.26
N LEU A 62 0.82 -16.84 -0.86
CA LEU A 62 -0.25 -17.74 -1.25
C LEU A 62 0.16 -18.67 -2.41
N SER A 63 1.00 -18.22 -3.35
CA SER A 63 1.49 -19.08 -4.42
C SER A 63 2.29 -20.27 -3.89
N LEU A 64 3.15 -20.05 -2.88
CA LEU A 64 3.88 -21.12 -2.22
C LEU A 64 2.95 -21.96 -1.33
N ALA A 65 1.92 -21.36 -0.73
CA ALA A 65 0.92 -22.10 0.06
C ALA A 65 0.16 -23.11 -0.82
N VAL A 66 -0.23 -22.70 -2.04
CA VAL A 66 -0.83 -23.60 -3.04
C VAL A 66 0.13 -24.71 -3.46
N GLU A 67 1.43 -24.38 -3.67
CA GLU A 67 2.44 -25.38 -4.02
C GLU A 67 2.53 -26.46 -2.94
N VAL A 68 2.71 -26.08 -1.67
CA VAL A 68 2.91 -27.05 -0.58
C VAL A 68 1.64 -27.77 -0.15
N PHE A 69 0.46 -27.19 -0.41
CA PHE A 69 -0.81 -27.89 -0.19
C PHE A 69 -1.00 -29.05 -1.16
N ASN A 70 -0.59 -28.87 -2.43
CA ASN A 70 -0.75 -29.87 -3.49
C ASN A 70 0.47 -30.80 -3.64
N LEU A 71 1.55 -30.54 -2.89
CA LEU A 71 2.80 -31.30 -2.96
C LEU A 71 2.68 -32.61 -2.18
N ASP A 72 3.00 -33.73 -2.83
CA ASP A 72 3.31 -34.98 -2.15
C ASP A 72 4.77 -34.94 -1.68
N PHE A 73 4.99 -34.70 -0.39
CA PHE A 73 6.31 -34.46 0.18
C PHE A 73 6.70 -35.56 1.17
N SER A 74 7.88 -36.15 0.94
CA SER A 74 8.52 -37.09 1.86
C SER A 74 9.80 -36.48 2.41
N GLY A 75 9.84 -36.19 3.71
CA GLY A 75 11.00 -35.62 4.38
C GLY A 75 10.73 -35.27 5.84
N THR A 76 11.76 -34.78 6.52
CA THR A 76 11.66 -34.32 7.92
C THR A 76 11.05 -32.91 8.00
N SER A 77 10.73 -32.45 9.21
CA SER A 77 10.35 -31.06 9.45
C SER A 77 11.46 -30.06 9.03
N GLY A 78 12.73 -30.42 9.21
CA GLY A 78 13.87 -29.61 8.77
C GLY A 78 13.98 -29.50 7.24
N ASP A 79 13.68 -30.58 6.52
CA ASP A 79 13.63 -30.57 5.05
C ASP A 79 12.50 -29.66 4.53
N ALA A 80 11.32 -29.74 5.16
CA ALA A 80 10.17 -28.89 4.83
C ALA A 80 10.46 -27.41 5.07
N ALA A 81 11.07 -27.06 6.22
CA ALA A 81 11.46 -25.69 6.51
C ALA A 81 12.51 -25.17 5.53
N SER A 82 13.54 -25.98 5.22
CA SER A 82 14.56 -25.63 4.22
C SER A 82 13.97 -25.42 2.83
N PHE A 83 12.98 -26.23 2.44
CA PHE A 83 12.25 -26.07 1.18
C PHE A 83 11.51 -24.73 1.13
N LEU A 84 10.73 -24.41 2.18
CA LEU A 84 9.97 -23.16 2.26
C LEU A 84 10.87 -21.93 2.24
N VAL A 85 11.96 -21.92 3.03
CA VAL A 85 12.90 -20.79 3.08
C VAL A 85 13.52 -20.53 1.71
N LYS A 86 14.00 -21.56 1.01
CA LYS A 86 14.57 -21.42 -0.34
C LYS A 86 13.54 -20.88 -1.35
N LYS A 87 12.27 -21.31 -1.24
CA LYS A 87 11.20 -20.82 -2.12
C LYS A 87 10.80 -19.38 -1.82
N LEU A 88 10.83 -18.97 -0.55
CA LEU A 88 10.63 -17.58 -0.15
C LEU A 88 11.75 -16.68 -0.68
N GLU A 89 13.01 -17.09 -0.57
CA GLU A 89 14.17 -16.38 -1.16
C GLU A 89 14.03 -16.26 -2.68
N TYR A 90 13.63 -17.35 -3.34
CA TYR A 90 13.34 -17.33 -4.77
C TYR A 90 12.24 -16.32 -5.10
N LEU A 91 11.10 -16.33 -4.39
CA LEU A 91 10.01 -15.36 -4.60
C LEU A 91 10.47 -13.91 -4.41
N VAL A 92 11.28 -13.61 -3.39
CA VAL A 92 11.87 -12.27 -3.16
C VAL A 92 12.67 -11.78 -4.36
N SER A 93 13.37 -12.68 -5.06
CA SER A 93 14.16 -12.32 -6.24
C SER A 93 13.33 -11.81 -7.44
N SER A 94 12.00 -11.99 -7.43
CA SER A 94 11.13 -11.49 -8.51
C SER A 94 11.18 -9.97 -8.64
N ARG A 95 11.22 -9.27 -7.50
CA ARG A 95 11.31 -7.80 -7.40
C ARG A 95 12.05 -7.40 -6.10
N PRO A 96 13.39 -7.41 -6.11
CA PRO A 96 14.21 -7.19 -4.89
C PRO A 96 14.00 -5.83 -4.21
N THR A 97 13.45 -4.85 -4.92
CA THR A 97 13.14 -3.51 -4.38
C THR A 97 11.84 -3.46 -3.56
N ALA A 98 11.00 -4.50 -3.63
CA ALA A 98 9.74 -4.58 -2.90
C ALA A 98 9.97 -5.00 -1.43
N VAL A 99 10.18 -4.03 -0.54
CA VAL A 99 10.49 -4.31 0.88
C VAL A 99 9.40 -5.11 1.57
N ASN A 100 8.11 -4.88 1.28
CA ASN A 100 7.01 -5.65 1.86
C ASN A 100 7.11 -7.16 1.56
N LEU A 101 7.63 -7.53 0.38
CA LEU A 101 7.85 -8.92 0.01
C LEU A 101 8.99 -9.53 0.83
N SER A 102 10.11 -8.83 0.95
CA SER A 102 11.26 -9.27 1.76
C SER A 102 10.90 -9.40 3.24
N ASP A 103 10.13 -8.46 3.79
CA ASP A 103 9.69 -8.48 5.18
C ASP A 103 8.73 -9.64 5.46
N ALA A 104 7.76 -9.87 4.56
CA ALA A 104 6.83 -10.99 4.66
C ALA A 104 7.58 -12.34 4.57
N ALA A 105 8.50 -12.47 3.62
CA ALA A 105 9.34 -13.66 3.48
C ALA A 105 10.17 -13.93 4.73
N THR A 106 10.76 -12.89 5.33
CA THR A 106 11.53 -13.01 6.58
C THR A 106 10.65 -13.48 7.74
N LYS A 107 9.46 -12.90 7.91
CA LYS A 107 8.51 -13.28 8.97
C LYS A 107 8.04 -14.73 8.82
N LEU A 108 7.66 -15.12 7.61
CA LEU A 108 7.25 -16.49 7.29
C LEU A 108 8.42 -17.48 7.46
N GLY A 109 9.62 -17.11 7.03
CA GLY A 109 10.85 -17.89 7.20
C GLY A 109 11.13 -18.19 8.67
N ASN A 110 11.08 -17.17 9.53
CA ASN A 110 11.28 -17.34 10.98
C ASN A 110 10.20 -18.22 11.61
N LEU A 111 8.94 -18.08 11.19
CA LEU A 111 7.84 -18.93 11.64
C LEU A 111 8.09 -20.40 11.31
N VAL A 112 8.48 -20.71 10.08
CA VAL A 112 8.65 -22.11 9.64
C VAL A 112 9.87 -22.77 10.31
N LEU A 113 10.96 -22.02 10.49
CA LEU A 113 12.14 -22.49 11.22
C LEU A 113 11.80 -22.83 12.67
N LYS A 114 11.12 -21.91 13.39
CA LYS A 114 10.66 -22.14 14.76
C LYS A 114 9.68 -23.32 14.87
N THR A 115 8.80 -23.49 13.88
CA THR A 115 7.86 -24.62 13.85
C THR A 115 8.59 -25.95 13.66
N ALA A 116 9.63 -25.98 12.83
CA ALA A 116 10.43 -27.19 12.60
C ALA A 116 11.27 -27.60 13.83
N GLU A 117 11.68 -26.66 14.69
CA GLU A 117 12.35 -26.96 15.96
C GLU A 117 11.43 -27.69 16.96
N SER A 118 10.12 -27.49 16.86
CA SER A 118 9.11 -27.98 17.80
C SER A 118 8.24 -29.12 17.26
N SER A 119 8.47 -29.56 16.02
CA SER A 119 7.72 -30.64 15.38
C SER A 119 8.65 -31.60 14.65
N THR A 120 8.29 -32.87 14.62
CA THR A 120 8.99 -33.91 13.84
C THR A 120 8.38 -34.10 12.45
N GLU A 121 7.21 -33.54 12.16
CA GLU A 121 6.44 -33.81 10.95
C GLU A 121 6.48 -32.65 9.95
N ALA A 122 6.89 -32.93 8.71
CA ALA A 122 6.87 -31.96 7.59
C ALA A 122 5.49 -31.31 7.39
N LYS A 123 4.42 -32.11 7.54
CA LYS A 123 3.03 -31.64 7.38
C LYS A 123 2.66 -30.54 8.37
N THR A 124 3.18 -30.59 9.59
CA THR A 124 2.93 -29.55 10.60
C THR A 124 3.56 -28.22 10.19
N VAL A 125 4.77 -28.26 9.62
CA VAL A 125 5.46 -27.07 9.11
C VAL A 125 4.70 -26.46 7.94
N PHE A 126 4.25 -27.27 6.97
CA PHE A 126 3.44 -26.76 5.85
C PHE A 126 2.10 -26.19 6.32
N GLN A 127 1.42 -26.83 7.26
CA GLN A 127 0.16 -26.31 7.78
C GLN A 127 0.34 -24.97 8.50
N ALA A 128 1.42 -24.81 9.28
CA ALA A 128 1.74 -23.53 9.91
C ALA A 128 2.01 -22.44 8.87
N TYR A 129 2.75 -22.75 7.81
CA TYR A 129 2.99 -21.83 6.70
C TYR A 129 1.70 -21.42 5.97
N ILE A 130 0.88 -22.40 5.57
CA ILE A 130 -0.40 -22.15 4.87
C ILE A 130 -1.30 -21.26 5.72
N THR A 131 -1.49 -21.59 6.99
CA THR A 131 -2.32 -20.79 7.90
C THR A 131 -1.78 -19.36 8.03
N ALA A 132 -0.46 -19.17 8.13
CA ALA A 132 0.12 -17.83 8.22
C ALA A 132 -0.06 -17.01 6.93
N ALA A 133 0.10 -17.64 5.76
CA ALA A 133 -0.13 -16.99 4.47
C ALA A 133 -1.62 -16.60 4.28
N GLU A 134 -2.55 -17.46 4.72
CA GLU A 134 -3.98 -17.17 4.73
C GLU A 134 -4.33 -16.01 5.68
N THR A 135 -3.75 -16.01 6.88
CA THR A 135 -3.92 -14.92 7.84
C THR A 135 -3.44 -13.58 7.27
N MET A 136 -2.32 -13.54 6.52
CA MET A 136 -1.86 -12.31 5.87
C MET A 136 -2.91 -11.70 4.92
N LEU A 137 -3.63 -12.53 4.16
CA LEU A 137 -4.70 -12.07 3.28
C LEU A 137 -5.85 -11.44 4.10
N ILE A 138 -6.28 -12.11 5.17
CA ILE A 138 -7.37 -11.67 6.03
C ILE A 138 -7.00 -10.37 6.75
N ASP A 139 -5.81 -10.32 7.34
CA ASP A 139 -5.32 -9.17 8.11
C ASP A 139 -5.12 -7.93 7.24
N ASP A 140 -4.67 -8.08 5.99
CA ASP A 140 -4.51 -6.96 5.06
C ASP A 140 -5.87 -6.37 4.66
N VAL A 141 -6.89 -7.22 4.40
CA VAL A 141 -8.25 -6.72 4.14
C VAL A 141 -8.83 -5.98 5.34
N ALA A 142 -8.63 -6.50 6.56
CA ALA A 142 -9.09 -5.85 7.79
C ALA A 142 -8.38 -4.50 8.01
N THR A 143 -7.05 -4.47 7.81
CA THR A 143 -6.21 -3.28 7.84
C THR A 143 -6.70 -2.21 6.86
N ASN A 144 -6.94 -2.58 5.61
CA ASN A 144 -7.41 -1.69 4.56
C ASN A 144 -8.79 -1.09 4.89
N LYS A 145 -9.71 -1.90 5.41
CA LYS A 145 -11.03 -1.42 5.87
C LYS A 145 -10.90 -0.41 7.01
N ALA A 146 -10.05 -0.70 8.00
CA ALA A 146 -9.80 0.21 9.12
C ALA A 146 -9.21 1.56 8.65
N ILE A 147 -8.22 1.53 7.75
CA ILE A 147 -7.66 2.73 7.11
C ILE A 147 -8.75 3.55 6.43
N GLY A 148 -9.62 2.89 5.66
CA GLY A 148 -10.72 3.55 4.97
C GLY A 148 -11.68 4.26 5.93
N LEU A 149 -12.12 3.58 6.98
CA LEU A 149 -13.03 4.11 8.00
C LEU A 149 -12.40 5.27 8.78
N HIS A 150 -11.15 5.13 9.20
CA HIS A 150 -10.43 6.20 9.90
C HIS A 150 -10.28 7.43 9.00
N GLY A 151 -9.87 7.24 7.75
CA GLY A 151 -9.71 8.34 6.80
C GLY A 151 -11.02 9.07 6.51
N ALA A 152 -12.11 8.34 6.31
CA ALA A 152 -13.43 8.93 6.09
C ALA A 152 -13.87 9.79 7.28
N SER A 153 -13.72 9.27 8.50
CA SER A 153 -14.04 9.99 9.74
C SER A 153 -13.29 11.32 9.86
N ILE A 154 -12.01 11.35 9.49
CA ILE A 154 -11.16 12.54 9.62
C ILE A 154 -11.46 13.59 8.57
N ILE A 155 -11.68 13.17 7.33
CA ILE A 155 -12.04 14.10 6.25
C ILE A 155 -13.37 14.75 6.59
N ARG A 156 -14.33 13.97 7.14
CA ARG A 156 -15.63 14.47 7.59
C ARG A 156 -15.52 15.47 8.74
N SER A 157 -14.72 15.19 9.77
CA SER A 157 -14.59 16.08 10.94
C SER A 157 -13.94 17.42 10.62
N ARG A 158 -13.18 17.53 9.52
CA ARG A 158 -12.63 18.83 9.07
C ARG A 158 -13.61 19.67 8.24
N LYS A 159 -14.76 19.10 7.88
CA LYS A 159 -15.73 19.69 6.96
C LYS A 159 -17.16 19.49 7.47
N GLU A 160 -17.37 19.71 8.77
CA GLU A 160 -18.68 19.48 9.43
C GLU A 160 -19.84 20.26 8.75
N ASP A 161 -19.55 21.43 8.18
CA ASP A 161 -20.54 22.26 7.47
C ASP A 161 -20.90 21.75 6.06
N SER A 162 -20.13 20.81 5.50
CA SER A 162 -20.32 20.31 4.13
C SER A 162 -21.07 18.98 4.13
N LYS A 163 -22.26 18.97 3.49
CA LYS A 163 -23.06 17.75 3.34
C LYS A 163 -22.39 16.69 2.46
N PHE A 164 -21.62 17.13 1.46
CA PHE A 164 -20.92 16.26 0.52
C PHE A 164 -19.47 16.72 0.32
N LEU A 165 -18.59 15.77 -0.01
CA LEU A 165 -17.15 15.99 -0.13
C LEU A 165 -16.62 15.46 -1.47
N SER A 166 -15.71 16.19 -2.08
CA SER A 166 -14.97 15.75 -3.26
C SER A 166 -13.52 15.44 -2.93
N VAL A 167 -13.04 14.24 -3.28
CA VAL A 167 -11.69 13.77 -2.97
C VAL A 167 -10.88 13.54 -4.23
N LEU A 168 -9.66 14.06 -4.28
CA LEU A 168 -8.69 13.78 -5.33
C LEU A 168 -7.68 12.73 -4.88
N THR A 169 -7.40 11.75 -5.75
CA THR A 169 -6.41 10.71 -5.50
C THR A 169 -5.43 10.53 -6.67
N HIS A 170 -4.39 9.75 -6.43
CA HIS A 170 -3.29 9.54 -7.37
C HIS A 170 -2.81 8.09 -7.36
N CYS A 171 -2.33 7.62 -8.52
CA CYS A 171 -1.99 6.22 -8.78
C CYS A 171 -3.20 5.30 -8.56
N ASN A 172 -2.94 4.06 -8.14
CA ASN A 172 -3.92 3.06 -7.79
C ASN A 172 -3.58 2.45 -6.44
N THR A 173 -4.54 2.57 -5.53
CA THR A 173 -4.43 2.23 -4.10
C THR A 173 -5.66 1.45 -3.65
N GLY A 174 -6.35 0.83 -4.61
CA GLY A 174 -7.56 0.07 -4.41
C GLY A 174 -7.32 -1.40 -4.14
N SER A 175 -8.36 -2.19 -4.38
CA SER A 175 -8.33 -3.65 -4.34
C SER A 175 -7.32 -4.25 -5.32
N LEU A 176 -6.99 -3.51 -6.38
CA LEU A 176 -5.98 -3.91 -7.37
C LEU A 176 -4.54 -3.67 -6.88
N ALA A 177 -4.34 -3.00 -5.74
CA ALA A 177 -3.02 -2.74 -5.16
C ALA A 177 -2.82 -3.39 -3.78
N THR A 178 -3.84 -4.02 -3.21
CA THR A 178 -3.81 -4.65 -1.89
C THR A 178 -4.51 -6.02 -1.93
N ALA A 179 -4.70 -6.69 -0.77
CA ALA A 179 -5.53 -7.89 -0.70
C ALA A 179 -6.99 -7.66 -1.08
N GLY A 180 -7.45 -6.42 -0.98
CA GLY A 180 -8.84 -6.02 -1.17
C GLY A 180 -9.12 -4.70 -0.44
N TYR A 181 -10.20 -4.03 -0.85
CA TYR A 181 -10.67 -2.74 -0.32
C TYR A 181 -9.73 -1.53 -0.54
N GLY A 182 -8.42 -1.69 -0.43
CA GLY A 182 -7.43 -0.63 -0.67
C GLY A 182 -7.23 0.36 0.49
N THR A 183 -6.26 1.25 0.32
CA THR A 183 -5.89 2.28 1.32
C THR A 183 -6.57 3.62 0.99
N ALA A 184 -5.98 4.47 0.17
CA ALA A 184 -6.56 5.76 -0.19
C ALA A 184 -7.88 5.61 -0.99
N LEU A 185 -7.97 4.63 -1.89
CA LEU A 185 -9.25 4.30 -2.52
C LEU A 185 -10.23 3.66 -1.53
N GLY A 186 -9.73 2.99 -0.47
CA GLY A 186 -10.54 2.51 0.65
C GLY A 186 -11.19 3.64 1.45
N VAL A 187 -10.52 4.78 1.59
CA VAL A 187 -11.10 6.01 2.16
C VAL A 187 -12.23 6.54 1.28
N ILE A 188 -12.02 6.58 -0.04
CA ILE A 188 -13.06 6.97 -1.00
C ILE A 188 -14.26 6.02 -0.95
N ARG A 189 -14.02 4.71 -0.86
CA ARG A 189 -15.06 3.69 -0.68
C ARG A 189 -15.86 3.91 0.60
N ALA A 190 -15.19 4.20 1.71
CA ALA A 190 -15.85 4.48 2.98
C ALA A 190 -16.75 5.72 2.88
N LEU A 191 -16.24 6.85 2.35
CA LEU A 191 -17.04 8.07 2.10
C LEU A 191 -18.25 7.82 1.18
N HIS A 192 -18.08 6.98 0.16
CA HIS A 192 -19.16 6.58 -0.74
C HIS A 192 -20.23 5.74 -0.02
N SER A 193 -19.80 4.77 0.78
CA SER A 193 -20.71 3.90 1.55
C SER A 193 -21.52 4.67 2.60
N GLU A 194 -20.95 5.77 3.13
CA GLU A 194 -21.64 6.71 4.02
C GLU A 194 -22.59 7.67 3.29
N GLY A 195 -22.60 7.68 1.95
CA GLY A 195 -23.44 8.55 1.13
C GLY A 195 -23.02 10.02 1.14
N ILE A 196 -21.77 10.33 1.52
CA ILE A 196 -21.24 11.70 1.63
C ILE A 196 -20.21 12.07 0.54
N LEU A 197 -19.80 11.11 -0.28
CA LEU A 197 -18.92 11.39 -1.42
C LEU A 197 -19.70 12.04 -2.57
N GLU A 198 -19.42 13.31 -2.85
CA GLU A 198 -19.90 13.99 -4.05
C GLU A 198 -19.20 13.43 -5.29
N ARG A 199 -17.86 13.45 -5.27
CA ARG A 199 -17.01 13.06 -6.40
C ARG A 199 -15.66 12.53 -5.98
N ALA A 200 -15.24 11.42 -6.58
CA ALA A 200 -13.85 11.01 -6.63
C ALA A 200 -13.18 11.54 -7.91
N TYR A 201 -12.13 12.32 -7.77
CA TYR A 201 -11.23 12.65 -8.88
C TYR A 201 -10.02 11.72 -8.82
N CYS A 202 -9.64 11.13 -9.96
CA CYS A 202 -8.41 10.36 -10.09
C CYS A 202 -7.58 10.95 -11.22
N THR A 203 -6.27 11.04 -11.00
CA THR A 203 -5.29 11.48 -11.99
C THR A 203 -4.89 10.31 -12.90
N GLU A 204 -4.39 10.57 -14.10
CA GLU A 204 -3.97 9.50 -15.03
C GLU A 204 -2.78 8.69 -14.52
N THR A 205 -1.83 9.37 -13.85
CA THR A 205 -0.59 8.79 -13.29
C THR A 205 0.37 8.29 -14.37
N ARG A 206 0.90 9.19 -15.19
CA ARG A 206 1.95 8.87 -16.17
C ARG A 206 3.25 8.41 -15.47
N PRO A 207 4.10 7.62 -16.17
CA PRO A 207 3.89 7.09 -17.51
C PRO A 207 3.03 5.82 -17.59
N TYR A 208 2.86 5.12 -16.46
CA TYR A 208 2.29 3.76 -16.45
C TYR A 208 0.75 3.73 -16.41
N ASN A 209 0.13 4.90 -16.23
CA ASN A 209 -1.30 5.15 -16.30
C ASN A 209 -2.12 4.33 -15.29
N GLN A 210 -1.59 4.14 -14.07
CA GLN A 210 -2.29 3.35 -13.05
C GLN A 210 -3.66 3.94 -12.72
N GLY A 211 -3.77 5.26 -12.66
CA GLY A 211 -5.02 5.92 -12.32
C GLY A 211 -6.06 5.81 -13.43
N SER A 212 -5.67 6.07 -14.68
CA SER A 212 -6.58 5.88 -15.83
C SER A 212 -6.98 4.43 -16.05
N ARG A 213 -6.05 3.48 -15.91
CA ARG A 213 -6.30 2.07 -16.25
C ARG A 213 -6.98 1.31 -15.13
N LEU A 214 -6.58 1.54 -13.87
CA LEU A 214 -7.03 0.70 -12.75
C LEU A 214 -7.91 1.45 -11.76
N THR A 215 -7.54 2.65 -11.34
CA THR A 215 -8.38 3.40 -10.39
C THR A 215 -9.71 3.77 -11.01
N ALA A 216 -9.70 4.27 -12.25
CA ALA A 216 -10.94 4.53 -12.98
C ALA A 216 -11.76 3.24 -13.20
N PHE A 217 -11.10 2.09 -13.45
CA PHE A 217 -11.78 0.80 -13.58
C PHE A 217 -12.50 0.40 -12.29
N GLU A 218 -11.83 0.49 -11.15
CA GLU A 218 -12.44 0.18 -9.83
C GLU A 218 -13.60 1.12 -9.53
N LEU A 219 -13.43 2.43 -9.75
CA LEU A 219 -14.48 3.42 -9.51
C LEU A 219 -15.72 3.17 -10.39
N VAL A 220 -15.52 2.82 -11.67
CA VAL A 220 -16.62 2.47 -12.58
C VAL A 220 -17.29 1.16 -12.17
N HIS A 221 -16.50 0.13 -11.82
CA HIS A 221 -17.01 -1.18 -11.40
C HIS A 221 -17.92 -1.06 -10.18
N GLU A 222 -17.52 -0.26 -9.20
CA GLU A 222 -18.27 -0.03 -7.95
C GLU A 222 -19.31 1.09 -8.06
N ARG A 223 -19.49 1.67 -9.25
CA ARG A 223 -20.42 2.78 -9.53
C ARG A 223 -20.20 3.99 -8.61
N ILE A 224 -18.95 4.24 -8.22
CA ILE A 224 -18.55 5.40 -7.44
C ILE A 224 -18.54 6.62 -8.38
N PRO A 225 -19.17 7.74 -8.02
CA PRO A 225 -19.31 8.88 -8.91
C PRO A 225 -17.94 9.57 -9.07
N ALA A 226 -17.33 9.42 -10.24
CA ALA A 226 -15.91 9.72 -10.45
C ALA A 226 -15.60 10.54 -11.71
N THR A 227 -14.40 11.13 -11.75
CA THR A 227 -13.87 11.84 -12.91
C THR A 227 -12.37 11.60 -13.05
N LEU A 228 -11.93 11.18 -14.23
CA LEU A 228 -10.52 11.07 -14.59
C LEU A 228 -9.99 12.42 -15.06
N ILE A 229 -8.79 12.81 -14.61
CA ILE A 229 -8.09 14.02 -15.06
C ILE A 229 -6.66 13.67 -15.49
N ALA A 230 -6.09 14.47 -16.40
CA ALA A 230 -4.65 14.44 -16.64
C ALA A 230 -3.87 14.91 -15.40
N ASP A 231 -2.63 14.45 -15.23
CA ASP A 231 -1.81 14.83 -14.08
C ASP A 231 -1.65 16.37 -14.01
N SER A 232 -1.47 17.01 -15.16
CA SER A 232 -1.30 18.46 -15.31
C SER A 232 -2.57 19.29 -15.02
N ALA A 233 -3.73 18.65 -14.93
CA ALA A 233 -5.00 19.33 -14.65
C ALA A 233 -5.28 19.49 -13.15
N ALA A 234 -4.50 18.85 -12.27
CA ALA A 234 -4.75 18.82 -10.83
C ALA A 234 -4.79 20.23 -10.21
N ALA A 235 -3.84 21.10 -10.54
CA ALA A 235 -3.82 22.48 -10.02
C ALA A 235 -5.03 23.29 -10.48
N ALA A 236 -5.43 23.17 -11.75
CA ALA A 236 -6.61 23.85 -12.28
C ALA A 236 -7.91 23.35 -11.61
N LEU A 237 -8.01 22.03 -11.36
CA LEU A 237 -9.12 21.45 -10.65
C LEU A 237 -9.21 21.97 -9.21
N MET A 238 -8.09 21.99 -8.48
CA MET A 238 -8.04 22.54 -7.11
C MET A 238 -8.40 24.02 -7.08
N LYS A 239 -7.86 24.83 -8.01
CA LYS A 239 -8.18 26.26 -8.16
C LYS A 239 -9.67 26.50 -8.39
N SER A 240 -10.37 25.57 -9.04
CA SER A 240 -11.81 25.68 -9.30
C SER A 240 -12.69 25.42 -8.06
N GLY A 241 -12.10 25.10 -6.90
CA GLY A 241 -12.82 24.86 -5.65
C GLY A 241 -13.58 23.53 -5.60
N ARG A 242 -13.23 22.58 -6.48
CA ARG A 242 -13.94 21.29 -6.63
C ARG A 242 -13.36 20.14 -5.80
N VAL A 243 -12.34 20.41 -4.97
CA VAL A 243 -11.61 19.38 -4.22
C VAL A 243 -11.55 19.81 -2.75
N ASP A 244 -12.04 18.94 -1.87
CA ASP A 244 -12.07 19.17 -0.43
C ASP A 244 -10.89 18.53 0.31
N ALA A 245 -10.36 17.43 -0.24
CA ALA A 245 -9.20 16.74 0.30
C ALA A 245 -8.44 15.99 -0.81
N VAL A 246 -7.14 15.83 -0.58
CA VAL A 246 -6.31 14.90 -1.36
C VAL A 246 -5.97 13.71 -0.48
N VAL A 247 -6.15 12.49 -1.00
CA VAL A 247 -5.75 11.25 -0.30
C VAL A 247 -4.95 10.37 -1.25
N VAL A 248 -3.74 10.02 -0.87
CA VAL A 248 -2.82 9.18 -1.64
C VAL A 248 -2.36 7.97 -0.83
N GLY A 249 -1.81 6.96 -1.52
CA GLY A 249 -1.13 5.84 -0.86
C GLY A 249 0.30 6.19 -0.45
N ALA A 250 1.04 5.19 -0.01
CA ALA A 250 2.49 5.25 0.17
C ALA A 250 3.13 3.95 -0.32
N ASP A 251 4.35 4.07 -0.83
CA ASP A 251 5.24 2.91 -1.01
C ASP A 251 6.11 2.73 0.25
N ARG A 252 6.62 3.84 0.79
CA ARG A 252 7.40 3.85 2.02
C ARG A 252 7.28 5.17 2.77
N ILE A 253 7.23 5.11 4.08
CA ILE A 253 7.19 6.27 4.97
C ILE A 253 8.40 6.20 5.90
N ALA A 254 9.28 7.20 5.88
CA ALA A 254 10.42 7.29 6.81
C ALA A 254 9.98 7.72 8.22
N ALA A 255 10.85 7.59 9.21
CA ALA A 255 10.55 7.88 10.61
C ALA A 255 10.16 9.34 10.91
N ASN A 256 10.48 10.30 10.02
CA ASN A 256 10.04 11.69 10.15
C ASN A 256 8.70 11.98 9.44
N GLY A 257 8.10 11.00 8.77
CA GLY A 257 6.86 11.14 8.00
C GLY A 257 7.07 11.44 6.52
N ASP A 258 8.30 11.65 6.05
CA ASP A 258 8.56 11.79 4.61
C ASP A 258 8.09 10.54 3.88
N THR A 259 7.30 10.75 2.84
CA THR A 259 6.59 9.66 2.18
C THR A 259 7.06 9.54 0.74
N ALA A 260 7.68 8.41 0.42
CA ALA A 260 7.89 8.00 -0.96
C ALA A 260 6.59 7.40 -1.51
N ASN A 261 6.11 7.93 -2.63
CA ASN A 261 4.96 7.42 -3.36
C ASN A 261 5.13 7.65 -4.87
N LYS A 262 4.20 7.15 -5.68
CA LYS A 262 4.24 7.27 -7.15
C LYS A 262 4.55 8.70 -7.60
N ILE A 263 5.47 8.83 -8.56
CA ILE A 263 5.86 10.11 -9.17
C ILE A 263 4.63 10.94 -9.55
N GLY A 264 4.62 12.21 -9.12
CA GLY A 264 3.48 13.12 -9.19
C GLY A 264 2.85 13.40 -7.82
N THR A 265 3.11 12.55 -6.82
CA THR A 265 2.60 12.73 -5.45
C THR A 265 3.12 14.02 -4.82
N TYR A 266 4.41 14.30 -4.92
CA TYR A 266 5.00 15.53 -4.40
C TYR A 266 4.43 16.78 -5.09
N SER A 267 4.29 16.73 -6.42
CA SER A 267 3.66 17.83 -7.19
C SER A 267 2.22 18.08 -6.73
N LEU A 268 1.46 17.01 -6.45
CA LEU A 268 0.09 17.09 -5.96
C LEU A 268 0.02 17.72 -4.56
N ALA A 269 0.97 17.37 -3.68
CA ALA A 269 1.08 17.95 -2.33
C ALA A 269 1.40 19.45 -2.37
N LEU A 270 2.29 19.88 -3.28
CA LEU A 270 2.57 21.31 -3.51
C LEU A 270 1.32 22.06 -3.97
N CYS A 271 0.58 21.50 -4.93
CA CYS A 271 -0.68 22.11 -5.41
C CYS A 271 -1.73 22.19 -4.29
N ALA A 272 -1.89 21.13 -3.51
CA ALA A 272 -2.83 21.08 -2.39
C ALA A 272 -2.47 22.14 -1.33
N SER A 273 -1.18 22.24 -0.97
CA SER A 273 -0.68 23.25 -0.04
C SER A 273 -0.96 24.68 -0.52
N HIS A 274 -0.69 24.98 -1.80
CA HIS A 274 -0.97 26.29 -2.40
C HIS A 274 -2.46 26.67 -2.36
N HIS A 275 -3.35 25.68 -2.51
CA HIS A 275 -4.80 25.88 -2.49
C HIS A 275 -5.45 25.64 -1.11
N HIS A 276 -4.64 25.46 -0.06
CA HIS A 276 -5.11 25.19 1.31
C HIS A 276 -6.03 23.96 1.42
N ILE A 277 -5.79 22.95 0.59
CA ILE A 277 -6.51 21.68 0.61
C ILE A 277 -5.71 20.69 1.47
N PRO A 278 -6.33 20.01 2.46
CA PRO A 278 -5.62 19.04 3.29
C PRO A 278 -5.17 17.84 2.46
N PHE A 279 -3.91 17.44 2.68
CA PHE A 279 -3.24 16.35 1.97
C PHE A 279 -2.98 15.18 2.92
N TYR A 280 -3.55 14.02 2.63
CA TYR A 280 -3.44 12.83 3.47
C TYR A 280 -2.70 11.70 2.76
N VAL A 281 -1.90 10.99 3.55
CA VAL A 281 -1.32 9.70 3.15
C VAL A 281 -2.07 8.60 3.86
N ALA A 282 -2.58 7.61 3.15
CA ALA A 282 -3.27 6.44 3.69
C ALA A 282 -2.43 5.19 3.43
N ALA A 283 -1.87 4.61 4.49
CA ALA A 283 -0.96 3.48 4.39
C ALA A 283 -0.99 2.63 5.67
N PRO A 284 -0.77 1.31 5.55
CA PRO A 284 -0.65 0.46 6.73
C PRO A 284 0.64 0.77 7.49
N ILE A 285 0.68 0.46 8.80
CA ILE A 285 1.90 0.62 9.62
C ILE A 285 3.08 -0.15 9.02
N THR A 286 2.82 -1.25 8.32
CA THR A 286 3.85 -2.03 7.61
C THR A 286 4.55 -1.26 6.48
N SER A 287 4.02 -0.12 6.05
CA SER A 287 4.69 0.79 5.09
C SER A 287 5.58 1.84 5.77
N ILE A 288 5.61 1.88 7.11
CA ILE A 288 6.45 2.80 7.89
C ILE A 288 7.78 2.11 8.19
N ASP A 289 8.85 2.64 7.60
CA ASP A 289 10.22 2.18 7.77
C ASP A 289 10.94 3.07 8.80
N LEU A 290 10.92 2.61 10.06
CA LEU A 290 11.56 3.33 11.18
C LEU A 290 13.11 3.27 11.13
N SER A 291 13.69 2.44 10.26
CA SER A 291 15.15 2.39 10.07
C SER A 291 15.66 3.60 9.30
N LEU A 292 14.80 4.21 8.47
CA LEU A 292 15.11 5.43 7.72
C LEU A 292 14.71 6.66 8.53
N SER A 293 15.66 7.54 8.74
CA SER A 293 15.47 8.78 9.49
C SER A 293 14.77 9.89 8.70
N SER A 294 14.91 9.90 7.38
CA SER A 294 14.28 10.86 6.46
C SER A 294 14.07 10.26 5.07
N GLY A 295 13.31 10.94 4.23
CA GLY A 295 13.09 10.55 2.84
C GLY A 295 14.33 10.63 1.96
N GLU A 296 15.37 11.36 2.37
CA GLU A 296 16.66 11.44 1.66
C GLU A 296 17.38 10.09 1.57
N GLN A 297 17.07 9.16 2.48
CA GLN A 297 17.66 7.82 2.51
C GLN A 297 16.90 6.83 1.61
N ILE A 298 15.77 7.24 1.02
CA ILE A 298 14.99 6.40 0.12
C ILE A 298 15.60 6.47 -1.29
N ILE A 299 16.10 5.34 -1.77
CA ILE A 299 16.59 5.21 -3.14
C ILE A 299 15.39 5.19 -4.09
N ILE A 300 15.34 6.16 -5.00
CA ILE A 300 14.27 6.26 -6.00
C ILE A 300 14.59 5.35 -7.18
N GLU A 301 13.69 4.41 -7.45
CA GLU A 301 13.75 3.56 -8.63
C GLU A 301 13.60 4.41 -9.90
N GLU A 302 14.59 4.38 -10.78
CA GLU A 302 14.46 4.89 -12.15
C GLU A 302 14.17 3.72 -13.11
N ARG A 303 13.14 3.88 -13.94
CA ARG A 303 12.67 2.83 -14.85
C ARG A 303 13.04 3.13 -16.29
N SER A 304 12.87 2.13 -17.15
CA SER A 304 13.20 2.22 -18.57
C SER A 304 12.59 3.46 -19.22
N ALA A 305 13.40 4.19 -19.99
CA ALA A 305 12.95 5.32 -20.80
C ALA A 305 11.77 4.97 -21.72
N LYS A 306 11.69 3.71 -22.16
CA LYS A 306 10.63 3.21 -23.04
C LYS A 306 9.23 3.44 -22.46
N GLU A 307 9.07 3.37 -21.13
CA GLU A 307 7.77 3.58 -20.48
C GLU A 307 7.22 4.99 -20.73
N LEU A 308 8.11 5.98 -20.80
CA LEU A 308 7.77 7.38 -21.08
C LEU A 308 7.70 7.65 -22.60
N LEU A 309 8.64 7.10 -23.38
CA LEU A 309 8.74 7.34 -24.81
C LEU A 309 7.57 6.75 -25.60
N ASN A 310 6.96 5.67 -25.10
CA ASN A 310 5.83 4.99 -25.72
C ASN A 310 4.53 5.19 -24.92
N SER A 311 3.39 5.01 -25.59
CA SER A 311 2.08 4.96 -24.93
C SER A 311 1.94 3.68 -24.09
N GLU A 312 0.88 3.62 -23.27
CA GLU A 312 0.51 2.42 -22.49
C GLU A 312 1.65 1.92 -21.58
N GLY A 313 2.40 2.84 -20.97
CA GLY A 313 3.50 2.50 -20.07
C GLY A 313 4.62 1.70 -20.73
N GLY A 314 4.87 1.90 -22.02
CA GLY A 314 5.98 1.24 -22.74
C GLY A 314 5.57 0.16 -23.74
N LEU A 315 4.30 -0.24 -23.74
CA LEU A 315 3.78 -1.32 -24.58
C LEU A 315 3.21 -0.84 -25.92
N GLY A 316 2.78 0.42 -25.97
CA GLY A 316 2.16 1.00 -27.16
C GLY A 316 3.15 1.63 -28.14
N LYS A 317 2.62 2.45 -29.04
CA LYS A 317 3.41 3.13 -30.08
C LYS A 317 4.30 4.22 -29.45
N GLN A 318 5.40 4.52 -30.12
CA GLN A 318 6.26 5.64 -29.74
C GLN A 318 5.48 6.96 -29.89
N VAL A 319 5.57 7.81 -28.86
CA VAL A 319 4.92 9.12 -28.78
C VAL A 319 5.96 10.24 -28.81
N ALA A 320 7.07 10.07 -28.10
CA ALA A 320 8.15 11.05 -28.05
C ALA A 320 9.11 10.93 -29.25
N ALA A 321 9.81 12.02 -29.60
CA ALA A 321 10.77 12.04 -30.70
C ALA A 321 11.97 11.11 -30.44
N SER A 322 12.47 10.44 -31.49
CA SER A 322 13.65 9.57 -31.40
C SER A 322 14.90 10.36 -31.02
N GLY A 323 15.72 9.81 -30.11
CA GLY A 323 17.00 10.40 -29.68
C GLY A 323 16.93 11.36 -28.49
N ILE A 324 15.75 11.64 -27.94
CA ILE A 324 15.60 12.48 -26.74
C ILE A 324 16.08 11.75 -25.48
N GLY A 325 16.77 12.47 -24.58
CA GLY A 325 17.10 11.97 -23.24
C GLY A 325 15.86 11.85 -22.36
N VAL A 326 15.85 10.91 -21.42
CA VAL A 326 14.69 10.64 -20.55
C VAL A 326 15.13 10.54 -19.10
N TRP A 327 14.41 11.23 -18.24
CA TRP A 327 14.44 11.04 -16.79
C TRP A 327 13.10 10.45 -16.37
N ASN A 328 13.11 9.23 -15.84
CA ASN A 328 11.89 8.47 -15.53
C ASN A 328 11.94 7.85 -14.12
N PRO A 329 11.92 8.69 -13.06
CA PRO A 329 11.77 8.19 -11.70
C PRO A 329 10.38 7.60 -11.50
N ALA A 330 10.29 6.41 -10.91
CA ALA A 330 9.02 5.77 -10.61
C ALA A 330 8.33 6.36 -9.37
N PHE A 331 9.07 7.05 -8.52
CA PHE A 331 8.59 7.60 -7.25
C PHE A 331 9.15 9.00 -7.02
N ASP A 332 8.49 9.77 -6.18
CA ASP A 332 9.03 10.99 -5.57
C ASP A 332 8.81 10.93 -4.05
N VAL A 333 9.46 11.85 -3.32
CA VAL A 333 9.32 11.98 -1.88
C VAL A 333 8.52 13.24 -1.57
N THR A 334 7.39 13.08 -0.89
CA THR A 334 6.63 14.19 -0.30
C THR A 334 7.15 14.46 1.11
N PRO A 335 7.71 15.65 1.38
CA PRO A 335 8.16 16.01 2.71
C PRO A 335 7.02 16.09 3.73
N ALA A 336 7.29 15.70 4.97
CA ALA A 336 6.28 15.62 6.04
C ALA A 336 5.53 16.93 6.32
N ASN A 337 6.15 18.09 6.06
CA ASN A 337 5.54 19.41 6.27
C ASN A 337 4.42 19.75 5.26
N LEU A 338 4.30 19.00 4.15
CA LEU A 338 3.19 19.12 3.20
C LEU A 338 2.05 18.13 3.50
N ILE A 339 2.24 17.22 4.45
CA ILE A 339 1.28 16.17 4.78
C ILE A 339 0.45 16.62 5.99
N SER A 340 -0.86 16.75 5.79
CA SER A 340 -1.81 17.10 6.84
C SER A 340 -2.00 15.97 7.85
N GLY A 341 -1.89 14.71 7.40
CA GLY A 341 -1.85 13.55 8.29
C GLY A 341 -1.59 12.22 7.57
N ILE A 342 -1.17 11.23 8.35
CA ILE A 342 -0.96 9.85 7.92
C ILE A 342 -2.04 8.98 8.56
N ILE A 343 -2.86 8.34 7.73
CA ILE A 343 -3.99 7.48 8.12
C ILE A 343 -3.53 6.03 8.10
N THR A 344 -3.63 5.35 9.24
CA THR A 344 -3.27 3.94 9.41
C THR A 344 -4.44 3.14 9.99
N GLU A 345 -4.27 1.83 10.09
CA GLU A 345 -5.24 0.92 10.70
C GLU A 345 -5.36 1.05 12.23
N LYS A 346 -4.40 1.70 12.89
CA LYS A 346 -4.44 1.90 14.35
C LYS A 346 -4.95 3.28 14.73
N VAL A 347 -4.44 4.32 14.09
CA VAL A 347 -4.73 5.74 14.40
C VAL A 347 -4.48 6.60 13.14
N SER A 348 -4.99 7.82 13.12
CA SER A 348 -4.46 8.87 12.23
C SER A 348 -3.53 9.82 12.97
N LEU A 349 -2.38 10.06 12.37
CA LEU A 349 -1.35 10.96 12.86
C LEU A 349 -1.54 12.33 12.21
N SER A 350 -1.98 13.33 12.97
CA SER A 350 -1.93 14.72 12.51
C SER A 350 -0.49 15.22 12.60
N LEU A 351 0.11 15.61 11.47
CA LEU A 351 1.48 16.14 11.43
C LEU A 351 1.53 17.67 11.57
N SER A 352 0.37 18.32 11.73
CA SER A 352 0.27 19.75 12.01
C SER A 352 0.65 20.06 13.46
N LEU A 353 1.94 20.00 13.77
CA LEU A 353 2.51 20.72 14.91
C LEU A 353 3.41 21.82 14.35
N SER A 354 2.89 23.03 14.36
CA SER A 354 3.69 24.25 14.28
C SER A 354 4.78 24.21 15.36
N LEU A 355 5.95 24.72 15.00
CA LEU A 355 7.17 24.94 15.80
C LEU A 355 6.97 25.81 17.07
N SER A 356 6.14 25.40 18.03
CA SER A 356 5.89 26.20 19.25
C SER A 356 6.05 25.47 20.58
N TYR A 357 6.57 24.24 20.61
CA TYR A 357 6.98 23.60 21.87
C TYR A 357 8.47 23.26 21.88
N ALA A 358 9.29 24.29 22.05
CA ALA A 358 10.63 24.13 22.60
C ALA A 358 10.50 23.99 24.12
N HIS A 359 10.32 22.76 24.63
CA HIS A 359 10.64 22.50 26.03
C HIS A 359 12.16 22.36 26.14
N THR A 360 12.76 23.40 26.72
CA THR A 360 14.07 23.35 27.36
C THR A 360 14.04 22.31 28.47
N CYS A 361 14.60 21.12 28.22
CA CYS A 361 15.14 20.27 29.28
C CYS A 361 16.66 20.43 29.27
N VAL A 362 17.13 21.21 30.24
CA VAL A 362 18.54 21.27 30.62
C VAL A 362 18.80 20.08 31.53
N GLU A 363 19.68 19.17 31.12
CA GLU A 363 20.68 18.50 31.98
C GLU A 363 21.60 17.61 31.13
N GLY A 364 22.92 17.85 31.20
CA GLY A 364 23.98 16.87 30.93
C GLY A 364 24.28 16.46 29.47
N HIS A 365 25.18 17.20 28.82
CA HIS A 365 26.13 16.75 27.77
C HIS A 365 25.75 15.59 26.82
N HIS A 366 24.87 15.85 25.85
CA HIS A 366 25.07 15.65 24.40
C HIS A 366 23.71 15.82 23.70
N VAL A 367 23.47 16.99 23.10
CA VAL A 367 22.22 17.25 22.36
C VAL A 367 22.33 16.64 20.96
N ARG A 368 21.81 15.42 20.77
CA ARG A 368 21.32 15.01 19.45
C ARG A 368 19.92 15.56 19.29
N ARG A 369 19.73 16.50 18.35
CA ARG A 369 18.39 16.98 17.95
C ARG A 369 17.62 15.79 17.34
N VAL A 370 16.80 15.13 18.15
CA VAL A 370 15.70 14.30 17.63
C VAL A 370 14.59 15.26 17.24
N SER A 371 14.24 15.34 15.96
CA SER A 371 13.10 16.15 15.52
C SER A 371 11.86 15.77 16.32
N SER A 372 11.12 16.73 16.85
CA SER A 372 9.87 16.53 17.62
C SER A 372 8.85 15.64 16.90
N GLN A 373 8.85 15.64 15.56
CA GLN A 373 8.02 14.76 14.71
C GLN A 373 8.40 13.27 14.84
N LYS A 374 9.69 12.94 14.81
CA LYS A 374 10.19 11.56 14.99
C LYS A 374 9.83 11.01 16.38
N LEU A 375 9.96 11.86 17.41
CA LEU A 375 9.61 11.47 18.79
C LEU A 375 8.09 11.27 18.94
N LEU A 376 7.26 12.10 18.30
CA LEU A 376 5.80 11.96 18.33
C LEU A 376 5.32 10.71 17.57
N LEU A 377 5.88 10.44 16.38
CA LEU A 377 5.55 9.24 15.62
C LEU A 377 5.94 7.98 16.40
N MET A 378 7.14 7.93 16.96
CA MET A 378 7.58 6.84 17.85
C MET A 378 6.71 6.73 19.11
N LEU A 379 6.42 7.83 19.80
CA LEU A 379 5.64 7.82 21.04
C LEU A 379 4.19 7.36 20.81
N LEU A 380 3.60 7.66 19.65
CA LEU A 380 2.25 7.22 19.31
C LEU A 380 2.22 5.74 18.90
N ILE A 381 3.22 5.27 18.13
CA ILE A 381 3.38 3.84 17.83
C ILE A 381 3.65 3.04 19.12
N LEU A 382 4.48 3.57 20.03
CA LEU A 382 4.89 2.89 21.27
C LEU A 382 3.83 2.95 22.39
N LYS A 383 3.07 4.05 22.54
CA LYS A 383 2.00 4.15 23.55
C LYS A 383 0.92 3.09 23.38
N ASP A 384 0.62 2.70 22.14
CA ASP A 384 -0.40 1.69 21.87
C ASP A 384 0.16 0.26 21.85
N LEU A 385 1.44 0.05 21.52
CA LEU A 385 2.13 -1.22 21.81
C LEU A 385 2.09 -1.55 23.31
N TYR A 386 2.21 -0.54 24.18
CA TYR A 386 2.12 -0.72 25.64
C TYR A 386 0.69 -1.00 26.15
N LYS A 387 -0.36 -0.53 25.46
CA LYS A 387 -1.75 -0.87 25.84
C LYS A 387 -2.12 -2.33 25.54
N MET A 388 -1.40 -3.01 24.65
CA MET A 388 -1.60 -4.45 24.36
C MET A 388 -0.95 -5.38 25.40
N HIS A 389 -0.24 -4.87 26.42
CA HIS A 389 0.39 -5.69 27.47
C HIS A 389 -0.24 -5.52 28.86
N LEU A 390 -1.36 -4.78 28.96
CA LEU A 390 -2.17 -4.76 30.18
C LEU A 390 -3.37 -5.68 29.98
N VAL A 391 -3.16 -6.98 30.25
CA VAL A 391 -4.25 -7.87 30.65
C VAL A 391 -4.89 -7.26 31.90
N PRO A 392 -6.23 -7.10 31.99
CA PRO A 392 -6.84 -6.78 33.26
C PRO A 392 -6.59 -7.98 34.17
N THR A 393 -5.72 -7.84 35.15
CA THR A 393 -5.76 -8.71 36.32
C THR A 393 -7.11 -8.48 36.97
N GLU A 394 -8.03 -9.42 36.80
CA GLU A 394 -9.18 -9.57 37.68
C GLU A 394 -8.65 -9.64 39.11
N SER A 395 -9.09 -8.72 39.96
CA SER A 395 -8.92 -8.79 41.40
C SER A 395 -10.31 -8.96 42.02
N GLU A 396 -10.41 -10.02 42.81
CA GLU A 396 -11.51 -10.49 43.65
C GLU A 396 -12.25 -9.41 44.46
#